data_AF-A0AA95GGZ8-F1
#
_entry.id   AF-A0AA95GGZ8-F1
#
_cell.length_a   1.000
_cell.length_b   1.000
_cell.length_c   1.000
_cell.angle_alpha   90.00
_cell.angle_beta   90.00
_cell.angle_gamma   90.00
#
_symmetry.space_group_name_H-M   'P 1'
#
loop_
_entity.id
_entity.type
_entity.pdbx_description
1 polymer ?
#
loop_
_entity_poly.entity_id
_entity_poly.type
_entity_poly.pdbx_seq_one_letter_code
_entity_poly.pdbx_strand_id
1 'polypeptide(L)' 'MTNEELVNAAIELADDFYRLHGFEPKKNFKYWKSSHPQEQLIFEMVCLAFEKIRGSDVMDAIEDIEE' A
#
# COMPACT_ATOMS: atom_id res chain seq x y z
N MET A 1 12.57 -3.45 -10.16
CA MET A 1 11.92 -3.57 -8.85
C MET A 1 11.24 -4.93 -8.85
N THR A 2 11.49 -5.77 -7.86
CA THR A 2 10.73 -7.02 -7.67
C THR A 2 9.32 -6.69 -7.15
N ASN A 3 8.41 -7.66 -7.21
CA ASN A 3 7.06 -7.48 -6.63
C ASN A 3 7.17 -7.18 -5.12
N GLU A 4 8.09 -7.86 -4.41
CA GLU A 4 8.34 -7.60 -2.98
C GLU A 4 8.80 -6.16 -2.73
N GLU A 5 9.75 -5.66 -3.53
CA GLU A 5 10.23 -4.27 -3.43
C GLU A 5 9.10 -3.27 -3.76
N LEU A 6 8.23 -3.59 -4.71
CA LEU A 6 7.08 -2.76 -5.10
C LEU A 6 6.06 -2.67 -3.97
N VAL A 7 5.68 -3.82 -3.40
CA VAL A 7 4.72 -3.89 -2.29
C VAL A 7 5.30 -3.22 -1.04
N ASN A 8 6.58 -3.41 -0.74
CA ASN A 8 7.24 -2.72 0.38
C ASN A 8 7.23 -1.20 0.19
N ALA A 9 7.56 -0.71 -1.02
CA ALA A 9 7.51 0.73 -1.31
C ALA A 9 6.09 1.30 -1.21
N ALA A 10 5.07 0.53 -1.59
CA ALA A 10 3.68 0.93 -1.42
C ALA A 10 3.28 1.00 0.08
N ILE A 11 3.68 0.00 0.88
CA ILE A 11 3.43 0.00 2.33
C ILE A 11 4.12 1.19 3.00
N GLU A 12 5.36 1.51 2.63
CA GLU A 12 6.07 2.68 3.17
C GLU A 12 5.32 3.99 2.87
N LEU A 13 4.80 4.15 1.65
CA LEU A 13 4.00 5.33 1.29
C LEU A 13 2.66 5.36 2.03
N ALA A 14 2.02 4.21 2.22
CA ALA A 14 0.79 4.09 2.99
C ALA A 14 1.00 4.49 4.45
N ASP A 15 2.10 4.06 5.05
CA ASP A 15 2.52 4.43 6.41
C ASP A 15 2.71 5.95 6.53
N ASP A 16 3.33 6.60 5.55
CA ASP A 16 3.48 8.06 5.54
C ASP A 16 2.14 8.77 5.44
N PHE A 17 1.23 8.30 4.59
CA PHE A 17 -0.12 8.86 4.52
C PHE A 17 -0.91 8.63 5.80
N TYR A 18 -0.77 7.48 6.46
CA TYR A 18 -1.39 7.18 7.74
C TYR A 18 -0.88 8.12 8.84
N ARG A 19 0.44 8.40 8.87
CA ARG A 19 1.05 9.41 9.76
C ARG A 19 0.53 10.82 9.49
N LEU A 20 0.34 11.21 8.23
CA LEU A 20 -0.24 12.51 7.87
C LEU A 20 -1.68 12.69 8.38
N HIS A 21 -2.41 11.59 8.58
CA HIS A 21 -3.73 11.60 9.22
C HIS A 21 -3.68 11.60 10.76
N GLY A 22 -2.48 11.62 11.35
CA GLY A 22 -2.27 11.69 12.80
C GLY A 22 -2.23 10.34 13.50
N PHE A 23 -2.05 9.23 12.77
CA PHE A 23 -2.01 7.88 13.33
C PHE A 23 -0.59 7.27 13.29
N GLU A 24 -0.35 6.28 14.14
CA GLU A 24 0.91 5.52 14.14
C GLU A 24 0.72 4.18 13.42
N PRO A 25 1.47 3.90 12.33
CA PRO A 25 1.35 2.66 11.59
C PRO A 25 1.86 1.46 12.38
N LYS A 26 1.25 0.29 12.14
CA LYS A 26 1.73 -0.98 12.69
C LYS A 26 2.81 -1.56 11.77
N LYS A 27 3.85 -2.13 12.37
CA LYS A 27 4.89 -2.82 11.60
C LYS A 27 4.29 -3.94 10.74
N ASN A 28 4.66 -3.98 9.46
CA ASN A 28 4.21 -4.97 8.47
C ASN A 28 2.68 -5.02 8.32
N PHE A 29 2.01 -3.87 8.44
CA PHE A 29 0.55 -3.81 8.31
C PHE A 29 0.11 -4.03 6.87
N LYS A 30 -0.76 -5.01 6.66
CA LYS A 30 -1.38 -5.31 5.36
C LYS A 30 -2.64 -4.47 5.19
N TYR A 31 -2.49 -3.24 4.71
CA TYR A 31 -3.63 -2.31 4.55
C TYR A 31 -4.76 -2.89 3.68
N TRP A 32 -4.43 -3.64 2.63
CA TRP A 32 -5.42 -4.32 1.76
C TRP A 32 -6.24 -5.41 2.47
N LYS A 33 -5.84 -5.84 3.67
CA LYS A 33 -6.60 -6.78 4.51
C LYS A 33 -7.30 -6.09 5.68
N SER A 34 -7.18 -4.77 5.80
CA SER A 34 -7.87 -4.04 6.87
C SER A 34 -9.39 -4.09 6.71
N SER A 35 -10.11 -4.11 7.82
CA SER A 35 -11.56 -3.90 7.86
C SER A 35 -11.95 -2.44 8.08
N HIS A 36 -10.98 -1.55 8.34
CA HIS A 36 -11.23 -0.14 8.61
C HIS A 36 -11.24 0.66 7.29
N PRO A 37 -12.36 1.35 6.94
CA PRO A 37 -12.49 2.01 5.63
C PRO A 37 -11.41 3.04 5.33
N GLN A 38 -10.92 3.76 6.35
CA GLN A 38 -9.85 4.74 6.16
C GLN A 38 -8.51 4.09 5.79
N GLU A 39 -8.20 2.92 6.36
CA GLU A 39 -6.94 2.21 6.07
C GLU A 39 -6.98 1.62 4.66
N GLN A 40 -8.15 1.12 4.23
CA GLN A 40 -8.39 0.71 2.85
C GLN A 40 -8.21 1.88 1.89
N LEU A 41 -8.87 3.02 2.15
CA LEU A 41 -8.78 4.20 1.29
C LEU A 41 -7.35 4.73 1.15
N ILE A 42 -6.58 4.76 2.25
CA ILE A 42 -5.17 5.17 2.22
C ILE A 42 -4.38 4.27 1.27
N PHE A 43 -4.63 2.96 1.29
CA PHE A 43 -3.94 2.04 0.39
C PHE A 43 -4.41 2.16 -1.06
N GLU A 44 -5.71 2.35 -1.30
CA GLU A 44 -6.24 2.63 -2.63
C GLU A 44 -5.60 3.88 -3.25
N MET A 45 -5.40 4.94 -2.46
CA MET A 45 -4.71 6.15 -2.91
C MET A 45 -3.26 5.87 -3.31
N VAL A 46 -2.56 5.00 -2.56
CA VAL A 46 -1.20 4.57 -2.88
C VAL A 46 -1.17 3.77 -4.17
N CYS A 47 -2.04 2.77 -4.33
CA CYS A 47 -2.13 1.98 -5.56
C CYS A 47 -2.37 2.88 -6.77
N LEU A 48 -3.31 3.82 -6.66
CA LEU A 48 -3.58 4.80 -7.73
C LEU A 48 -2.34 5.67 -8.02
N ALA A 49 -1.61 6.12 -7.00
CA ALA A 49 -0.40 6.93 -7.20
C ALA A 49 0.68 6.14 -7.96
N PHE A 50 0.90 4.87 -7.62
CA PHE A 50 1.85 4.00 -8.32
C PHE A 50 1.42 3.73 -9.76
N GLU A 51 0.14 3.46 -10.00
CA GLU A 51 -0.41 3.27 -11.35
C GLU A 51 -0.18 4.53 -12.19
N LYS A 52 -0.51 5.73 -11.68
CA LYS A 52 -0.45 6.98 -12.45
C LYS A 52 0.96 7.53 -12.63
N ILE A 53 1.84 7.39 -11.65
CA ILE A 53 3.18 8.00 -11.68
C ILE A 53 4.22 7.04 -12.23
N ARG A 54 4.12 5.75 -11.88
CA ARG A 54 5.11 4.73 -12.23
C ARG A 54 4.62 3.70 -13.25
N GLY A 55 3.32 3.64 -13.53
CA GLY A 55 2.73 2.62 -14.42
C GLY A 55 2.84 1.21 -13.84
N SER A 56 2.87 1.09 -12.51
CA SER A 56 3.01 -0.19 -11.79
C SER A 56 1.70 -0.54 -11.09
N ASP A 57 1.28 -1.80 -11.17
CA ASP A 57 0.11 -2.32 -10.47
C ASP A 57 0.55 -3.01 -9.16
N VAL A 58 0.21 -2.38 -8.04
CA VAL A 58 0.58 -2.88 -6.71
C VAL A 58 -0.31 -4.05 -6.28
N MET A 59 -1.57 -4.09 -6.73
CA MET A 59 -2.49 -5.16 -6.35
C MET A 59 -2.15 -6.46 -7.07
N ASP A 60 -1.83 -6.37 -8.36
CA ASP A 60 -1.30 -7.49 -9.15
C ASP A 60 -0.03 -8.08 -8.51
N ALA A 61 0.91 -7.22 -8.10
CA ALA A 61 2.12 -7.64 -7.41
C ALA A 61 1.84 -8.28 -6.02
N ILE A 62 0.77 -7.88 -5.32
CA ILE A 62 0.35 -8.53 -4.07
C ILE A 62 -0.21 -9.92 -4.36
N GLU A 63 -1.06 -10.04 -5.38
CA GLU A 63 -1.63 -11.32 -5.80
C GLU A 63 -0.52 -12.32 -6.15
N ASP A 64 0.46 -11.91 -6.95
CA ASP A 64 1.66 -12.71 -7.29
C ASP A 64 2.48 -13.20 -6.09
N ILE A 65 2.49 -12.47 -4.97
CA ILE A 65 3.24 -12.83 -3.75
C ILE A 65 2.41 -13.72 -2.82
N GLU A 66 1.08 -13.56 -2.83
CA GLU A 66 0.18 -14.32 -1.95
C GLU A 66 -0.24 -15.67 -2.55
N GLU A 67 -0.03 -15.90 -3.86
CA GLU A 67 -0.07 -17.22 -4.51
C GLU A 67 1.15 -18.11 -4.19
#